data_AF-A0A7S3HPE9-F1
#
_entry.id   AF-A0A7S3HPE9-F1
#
_cell.length_a   1.000
_cell.length_b   1.000
_cell.length_c   1.000
_cell.angle_alpha   90.00
_cell.angle_beta   90.00
_cell.angle_gamma   90.00
#
_symmetry.space_group_name_H-M   'P 1'
#
loop_
_entity.id
_entity.type
_entity.pdbx_description
1 polymer ?
#
loop_
_entity_poly.entity_id
_entity_poly.type
_entity_poly.pdbx_seq_one_letter_code
_entity_poly.pdbx_strand_id
1 'polypeptide(L)'
;ERDQVSIAFGTGEVLGEFVREVVCVGPAAANAEEAAADRTLRPGCVDLRTVLATKMTDDPFGLFAFDGVMGLGLEALTLAPQFSFFSQMSLQHTSVRPRFAVFLARTDGGESE
;
A
#
# COMPACT_ATOMS: atom_id res chain seq x y z
N GLU A 1 -7.11 22.86 -5.05
CA GLU A 1 -6.79 21.79 -4.08
C GLU A 1 -5.28 21.75 -3.83
N ARG A 2 -4.81 21.14 -2.74
CA ARG A 2 -3.38 20.79 -2.58
C ARG A 2 -3.25 19.31 -2.88
N ASP A 3 -2.96 18.97 -4.14
CA ASP A 3 -2.76 17.59 -4.59
C ASP A 3 -1.36 17.06 -4.25
N GLN A 4 -0.67 17.69 -3.29
CA GLN A 4 0.72 17.40 -2.92
C GLN A 4 0.89 17.31 -1.41
N VAL A 5 1.84 16.47 -0.99
CA VAL A 5 2.25 16.28 0.41
C VAL A 5 3.76 16.19 0.54
N SER A 6 4.28 16.67 1.66
CA SER A 6 5.63 16.34 2.14
C SER A 6 5.51 15.38 3.32
N ILE A 7 6.27 14.29 3.29
CA ILE A 7 6.31 13.25 4.32
C ILE A 7 7.76 13.05 4.76
N ALA A 8 8.01 13.15 6.06
CA ALA A 8 9.30 12.79 6.65
C ALA A 8 9.36 11.28 6.94
N PHE A 9 10.46 10.63 6.57
CA PHE A 9 10.69 9.21 6.84
C PHE A 9 12.14 8.98 7.26
N GLY A 10 12.33 8.56 8.52
CA GLY A 10 13.66 8.52 9.13
C GLY A 10 14.29 9.91 9.14
N THR A 11 15.43 10.05 8.46
CA THR A 11 16.13 11.33 8.24
C THR A 11 15.85 11.94 6.86
N GLY A 12 15.10 11.25 6.00
CA GLY A 12 14.78 11.68 4.65
C GLY A 12 13.41 12.35 4.52
N GLU A 13 13.17 12.92 3.34
CA GLU A 13 11.91 13.60 2.99
C GLU A 13 11.41 13.13 1.62
N VAL A 14 10.10 12.91 1.53
CA VAL A 14 9.38 12.56 0.30
C VAL A 14 8.39 13.66 -0.03
N LEU A 15 8.47 14.17 -1.24
CA LEU A 15 7.43 15.00 -1.85
C LEU A 15 6.66 14.13 -2.84
N GLY A 16 5.34 14.20 -2.80
CA GLY A 16 4.52 13.41 -3.70
C GLY A 16 3.15 13.99 -3.94
N GLU A 17 2.50 13.40 -4.93
CA GLU A 17 1.18 13.77 -5.41
C GLU A 17 0.13 12.74 -5.04
N PHE A 18 -1.10 13.19 -4.79
CA PHE A 18 -2.21 12.29 -4.50
C PHE A 18 -2.76 11.69 -5.79
N VAL A 19 -2.71 10.36 -5.89
CA VAL A 19 -3.28 9.62 -7.01
C VAL A 19 -4.25 8.56 -6.49
N ARG A 20 -5.19 8.13 -7.35
CA ARG A 20 -6.11 7.03 -7.06
C ARG A 20 -5.67 5.81 -7.85
N GLU A 21 -5.47 4.69 -7.17
CA GLU A 21 -4.90 3.48 -7.74
C GLU A 21 -5.64 2.23 -7.27
N VAL A 22 -5.54 1.17 -8.07
CA VAL A 22 -5.97 -0.18 -7.68
C VAL A 22 -4.74 -0.98 -7.29
N VAL A 23 -4.59 -1.25 -5.99
CA VAL A 23 -3.44 -1.99 -5.45
C VAL A 23 -3.85 -3.42 -5.12
N CYS A 24 -3.16 -4.39 -5.73
CA CYS A 24 -3.37 -5.82 -5.52
C CYS A 24 -2.23 -6.43 -4.70
N VAL A 25 -2.57 -7.22 -3.66
CA VAL A 25 -1.58 -7.86 -2.78
C VAL A 25 -1.78 -9.38 -2.77
N GLY A 26 -0.67 -10.12 -2.84
CA GLY A 26 -0.66 -11.59 -2.79
C GLY A 26 -0.87 -12.25 -4.16
N PRO A 27 -1.23 -13.55 -4.21
CA PRO A 27 -1.35 -14.32 -5.44
C PRO A 27 -2.30 -13.72 -6.48
N ALA A 28 -3.25 -12.88 -6.04
CA ALA A 28 -4.16 -12.12 -6.89
C ALA A 28 -3.43 -11.13 -7.83
N ALA A 29 -2.24 -10.65 -7.45
CA ALA A 29 -1.41 -9.78 -8.28
C ALA A 29 -0.70 -10.55 -9.42
N ALA A 30 -0.41 -11.84 -9.23
CA ALA A 30 0.39 -12.64 -10.17
C ALA A 30 -0.38 -13.05 -11.42
N ASN A 31 -1.72 -13.17 -11.34
CA ASN A 31 -2.56 -13.63 -12.43
C ASN A 31 -3.27 -12.46 -13.13
N ALA A 32 -2.53 -11.41 -13.50
CA ALA A 32 -3.06 -10.11 -13.98
C ALA A 32 -3.88 -10.17 -15.30
N GLU A 33 -4.04 -11.33 -15.93
CA GLU A 33 -4.59 -11.45 -17.29
C GLU A 33 -6.13 -11.42 -17.40
N GLU A 34 -6.89 -11.43 -16.31
CA GLU A 34 -8.36 -11.37 -16.36
C GLU A 34 -8.93 -10.33 -15.40
N ALA A 35 -9.02 -9.08 -15.88
CA ALA A 35 -9.96 -8.12 -15.31
C ALA A 35 -11.38 -8.65 -15.53
N ALA A 36 -12.15 -8.80 -14.46
CA ALA A 36 -13.54 -9.20 -14.55
C ALA A 36 -14.27 -8.19 -15.48
N ALA A 37 -15.08 -8.71 -16.40
CA ALA A 37 -15.92 -7.90 -17.29
C ALA A 37 -16.98 -7.08 -16.53
N ASP A 38 -17.13 -7.34 -15.23
CA ASP A 38 -17.95 -6.60 -14.30
C ASP A 38 -17.07 -5.67 -13.46
N ARG A 39 -17.59 -4.51 -13.05
CA ARG A 39 -16.86 -3.46 -12.32
C ARG A 39 -16.46 -3.85 -10.89
N THR A 40 -16.45 -5.14 -10.59
CA THR A 40 -16.07 -5.71 -9.30
C THR A 40 -14.56 -5.86 -9.25
N LEU A 41 -13.94 -5.23 -8.25
CA LEU A 41 -12.51 -5.38 -7.99
C LEU A 41 -12.20 -6.85 -7.68
N ARG A 42 -11.09 -7.36 -8.21
CA ARG A 42 -10.66 -8.74 -7.97
C ARG A 42 -10.41 -8.97 -6.46
N PRO A 43 -10.62 -10.19 -5.94
CA PRO A 43 -10.27 -10.51 -4.56
C PRO A 43 -8.82 -10.16 -4.27
N GLY A 44 -8.56 -9.40 -3.20
CA GLY A 44 -7.20 -8.97 -2.84
C GLY A 44 -6.70 -7.70 -3.53
N CYS A 45 -7.52 -7.06 -4.37
CA CYS A 45 -7.26 -5.74 -4.94
C CYS A 45 -8.11 -4.67 -4.28
N VAL A 46 -7.54 -3.52 -3.97
CA VAL A 46 -8.22 -2.42 -3.27
C VAL A 46 -8.05 -1.14 -4.07
N ASP A 47 -9.14 -0.43 -4.33
CA ASP A 47 -9.10 0.93 -4.87
C ASP A 47 -8.88 1.92 -3.71
N LEU A 48 -7.79 2.66 -3.75
CA LEU A 48 -7.44 3.60 -2.69
C LEU A 48 -6.70 4.81 -3.25
N ARG A 49 -6.55 5.85 -2.42
CA ARG A 49 -5.60 6.92 -2.70
C ARG A 49 -4.22 6.54 -2.20
N THR A 50 -3.20 6.87 -2.96
CA THR A 50 -1.79 6.72 -2.61
C THR A 50 -1.02 7.99 -2.91
N VAL A 51 0.20 8.08 -2.40
CA VAL A 51 1.13 9.17 -2.66
C VAL A 51 2.12 8.69 -3.71
N LEU A 52 2.04 9.25 -4.93
CA LEU A 52 3.06 9.07 -5.95
C LEU A 52 4.23 9.99 -5.61
N ALA A 53 5.33 9.40 -5.14
CA ALA A 53 6.55 10.16 -4.85
C ALA A 53 7.10 10.78 -6.15
N THR A 54 7.13 12.10 -6.22
CA THR A 54 7.71 12.86 -7.35
C THR A 54 9.14 13.31 -7.05
N LYS A 55 9.51 13.38 -5.77
CA LYS A 55 10.87 13.62 -5.32
C LYS A 55 11.13 12.96 -3.97
N MET A 56 12.32 12.40 -3.81
CA MET A 56 12.81 11.81 -2.55
C MET A 56 14.23 12.29 -2.29
N THR A 57 14.66 12.33 -1.04
CA THR A 57 16.07 12.55 -0.69
C THR A 57 16.90 11.31 -1.06
N ASP A 58 18.13 11.49 -1.55
CA ASP A 58 18.99 10.35 -1.93
C ASP A 58 19.35 9.49 -0.71
N ASP A 59 19.62 10.10 0.44
CA ASP A 59 19.78 9.40 1.71
C ASP A 59 18.47 9.52 2.52
N PRO A 60 17.88 8.43 3.03
CA PRO A 60 18.29 7.03 2.91
C PRO A 60 17.72 6.27 1.69
N PHE A 61 16.87 6.89 0.87
CA PHE A 61 16.05 6.16 -0.10
C PHE A 61 16.82 5.47 -1.22
N GLY A 62 17.94 6.04 -1.67
CA GLY A 62 18.81 5.44 -2.69
C GLY A 62 19.56 4.19 -2.22
N LEU A 63 19.51 3.87 -0.92
CA LEU A 63 20.16 2.70 -0.33
C LEU A 63 19.18 1.54 -0.07
N PHE A 64 17.88 1.80 -0.14
CA PHE A 64 16.89 0.76 0.11
C PHE A 64 16.71 -0.15 -1.10
N ALA A 65 16.50 -1.44 -0.82
CA ALA A 65 16.14 -2.42 -1.84
C ALA A 65 14.62 -2.44 -2.13
N PHE A 66 13.82 -1.63 -1.42
CA PHE A 66 12.38 -1.52 -1.63
C PHE A 66 12.05 -0.23 -2.38
N ASP A 67 10.99 -0.29 -3.20
CA ASP A 67 10.57 0.83 -4.06
C ASP A 67 9.54 1.76 -3.40
N GLY A 68 8.92 1.33 -2.32
CA GLY A 68 7.89 2.09 -1.63
C GLY A 68 7.49 1.50 -0.28
N VAL A 69 6.56 2.20 0.39
CA VAL A 69 6.09 1.84 1.73
C VAL A 69 4.58 1.61 1.69
N MET A 70 4.14 0.47 2.21
CA MET A 70 2.73 0.19 2.44
C MET A 70 2.37 0.48 3.89
N GLY A 71 1.51 1.47 4.11
CA GLY A 71 1.05 1.83 5.46
C GLY A 71 0.08 0.79 6.03
N LEU A 72 0.49 0.12 7.11
CA LEU A 72 -0.34 -0.86 7.85
C LEU A 72 -0.95 -0.29 9.14
N GLY A 73 -0.86 1.03 9.33
CA GLY A 73 -1.33 1.72 10.52
C GLY A 73 -2.86 1.89 10.60
N LEU A 74 -3.31 2.50 11.69
CA LEU A 74 -4.71 2.84 11.90
C LEU A 74 -5.15 3.99 10.97
N GLU A 75 -6.42 3.97 10.56
CA GLU A 75 -7.01 4.99 9.67
C GLU A 75 -6.78 6.43 10.17
N ALA A 76 -6.86 6.65 11.48
CA ALA A 76 -6.69 7.97 12.09
C ALA A 76 -5.28 8.59 11.89
N LEU A 77 -4.29 7.80 11.48
CA LEU A 77 -2.93 8.26 11.21
C LEU A 77 -2.70 8.55 9.71
N THR A 78 -3.72 8.34 8.87
CA THR A 78 -3.65 8.60 7.43
C THR A 78 -4.04 10.04 7.12
N LEU A 79 -3.60 10.57 5.97
CA LEU A 79 -3.95 11.92 5.51
C LEU A 79 -5.46 12.10 5.34
N ALA A 80 -6.14 11.03 4.92
CA ALA A 80 -7.58 10.91 4.84
C ALA A 80 -7.97 9.42 4.77
N PRO A 81 -9.22 9.04 5.11
CA PRO A 81 -9.67 7.63 5.13
C PRO A 81 -9.41 6.85 3.83
N GLN A 82 -9.38 7.54 2.69
CA GLN A 82 -9.12 6.92 1.39
C GLN A 82 -7.67 6.44 1.21
N PHE A 83 -6.74 6.86 2.08
CA PHE A 83 -5.34 6.39 2.08
C PHE A 83 -5.12 5.16 2.99
N SER A 84 -6.13 4.75 3.77
CA SER A 84 -6.01 3.57 4.63
C SER A 84 -6.34 2.29 3.87
N PHE A 85 -5.33 1.45 3.62
CA PHE A 85 -5.50 0.18 2.92
C PHE A 85 -6.54 -0.73 3.60
N PHE A 86 -6.44 -0.96 4.91
CA PHE A 86 -7.36 -1.85 5.63
C PHE A 86 -8.80 -1.33 5.69
N SER A 87 -8.98 -0.01 5.82
CA SER A 87 -10.30 0.61 5.80
C SER A 87 -10.95 0.44 4.43
N GLN A 88 -10.24 0.81 3.36
CA GLN A 88 -10.73 0.65 1.99
C GLN A 88 -10.99 -0.83 1.64
N MET A 89 -10.10 -1.74 2.05
CA MET A 89 -10.28 -3.17 1.83
C MET A 89 -11.55 -3.70 2.50
N SER A 90 -11.82 -3.32 3.75
CA SER A 90 -13.00 -3.79 4.49
C SER A 90 -14.31 -3.23 3.93
N LEU A 91 -14.27 -2.01 3.38
CA LEU A 91 -15.43 -1.37 2.74
C LEU A 91 -15.74 -1.98 1.38
N GLN A 92 -14.72 -2.38 0.62
CA GLN A 92 -14.87 -2.88 -0.75
C GLN A 92 -15.02 -4.41 -0.81
N HIS A 93 -14.55 -5.14 0.21
CA HIS A 93 -14.59 -6.60 0.27
C HIS A 93 -15.21 -7.08 1.58
N THR A 94 -16.53 -7.26 1.59
CA THR A 94 -17.30 -7.66 2.78
C THR A 94 -16.95 -9.03 3.35
N SER A 95 -16.30 -9.90 2.55
CA SER A 95 -15.82 -11.21 2.97
C SER A 95 -14.47 -11.17 3.69
N VAL A 96 -13.73 -10.06 3.62
CA VAL A 96 -12.40 -9.91 4.19
C VAL A 96 -12.50 -9.26 5.57
N ARG A 97 -11.79 -9.80 6.55
CA ARG A 97 -11.64 -9.17 7.88
C ARG A 97 -10.39 -8.30 7.88
N PRO A 98 -10.39 -7.08 8.46
CA PRO A 98 -9.21 -6.22 8.57
C PRO A 98 -8.22 -6.75 9.60
N ARG A 99 -7.61 -7.89 9.29
CA ARG A 99 -6.61 -8.56 10.12
C ARG A 99 -5.48 -9.00 9.22
N PHE A 100 -4.27 -8.81 9.67
CA PHE A 100 -3.07 -9.29 9.02
C PHE A 100 -2.15 -9.92 10.06
N ALA A 101 -1.26 -10.78 9.59
CA ALA A 101 -0.20 -11.36 10.39
C ALA A 101 1.12 -11.16 9.65
N VAL A 102 2.19 -10.96 10.39
CA VAL A 102 3.53 -10.81 9.84
C VAL A 102 4.41 -11.87 10.49
N PHE A 103 5.09 -12.65 9.68
CA PHE A 103 6.17 -13.53 10.09
C PHE A 103 7.47 -13.00 9.46
N LEU A 104 8.47 -12.74 10.31
CA LEU A 104 9.78 -12.27 9.88
C LEU A 104 10.80 -13.38 10.11
N ALA A 105 11.15 -14.09 9.03
CA ALA A 105 12.18 -15.10 9.07
C ALA A 105 13.56 -14.47 9.23
N ARG A 106 14.48 -15.17 9.91
CA ARG A 106 15.89 -14.74 10.03
C ARG A 106 16.69 -14.99 8.75
N THR A 107 16.22 -15.94 7.94
CA THR A 107 16.81 -16.33 6.67
C THR A 107 15.69 -16.56 5.66
N ASP A 108 15.99 -16.47 4.36
CA ASP A 108 14.99 -16.58 3.29
C ASP A 108 14.24 -17.93 3.28
N GLY A 109 14.83 -18.98 3.86
CA GLY A 109 14.23 -20.32 3.98
C GLY A 109 13.64 -20.65 5.35
N GLY A 110 13.50 -19.67 6.25
CA GLY A 110 12.90 -19.91 7.57
C GLY A 110 11.39 -20.14 7.47
N GLU A 111 10.90 -21.21 8.09
CA GLU A 111 9.47 -21.49 8.17
C GLU A 111 8.82 -20.86 9.41
N SER A 112 7.55 -20.47 9.29
CA SER A 112 6.74 -20.08 10.45
C SER A 112 6.35 -21.33 11.21
N GLU A 113 6.55 -21.33 12.53
CA GLU A 113 6.00 -22.35 13.44
C GLU A 113 4.46 -22.33 13.47
#